data_AF-A0A7W1HEV8-F1
#
_entry.id   AF-A0A7W1HEV8-F1
#
_cell.length_a   1.000
_cell.length_b   1.000
_cell.length_c   1.000
_cell.angle_alpha   90.00
_cell.angle_beta   90.00
_cell.angle_gamma   90.00
#
_symmetry.space_group_name_H-M   'P 1'
#
loop_
_entity.id
_entity.type
_entity.pdbx_description
1 polymer ?
#
loop_
_entity_poly.entity_id
_entity_poly.type
_entity_poly.pdbx_seq_one_letter_code
_entity_poly.pdbx_strand_id
1 'polypeptide(L)'
;MNITLTPELESFINEKIQSGLYNSPGEVLREGLRLLRERDELQRWRKEELRREVMKGVEQMRNGQYRTYNSAEELAEEVIREARAEFNFESASRTINELTEKFHLLANNPMLGRTEHDYIIGLRSFPYKNM
;
A
#
# COMPACT_ATOMS: atom_id res chain seq x y z
N MET A 1 2.99 -9.29 -33.75
CA MET A 1 3.51 -8.13 -33.00
C MET A 1 5.00 -8.36 -32.81
N ASN A 2 5.83 -7.41 -33.23
CA ASN A 2 7.27 -7.48 -33.00
C ASN A 2 7.59 -6.67 -31.75
N ILE A 3 8.41 -7.22 -30.86
CA ILE A 3 8.87 -6.57 -29.63
C ILE A 3 10.39 -6.49 -29.75
N THR A 4 10.94 -5.29 -29.66
CA THR A 4 12.39 -5.08 -29.54
C THR A 4 12.73 -5.07 -28.06
N LEU A 5 13.68 -5.92 -27.66
CA LEU A 5 14.19 -5.98 -26.30
C LEU A 5 15.47 -5.16 -26.19
N THR A 6 15.85 -4.78 -24.97
CA THR A 6 17.18 -4.23 -24.71
C THR A 6 18.19 -5.38 -24.54
N PRO A 7 19.49 -5.17 -24.80
CA PRO A 7 20.50 -6.23 -24.68
C PRO A 7 20.52 -6.91 -23.31
N GLU A 8 20.20 -6.18 -22.24
CA GLU A 8 20.13 -6.68 -20.87
C GLU A 8 18.98 -7.67 -20.69
N LEU A 9 17.82 -7.39 -21.29
CA LEU A 9 16.64 -8.27 -21.27
C LEU A 9 16.86 -9.52 -22.12
N GLU A 10 17.53 -9.40 -23.27
CA GLU A 10 17.93 -10.55 -24.09
C GLU A 10 18.91 -11.45 -23.33
N SER A 11 19.92 -10.88 -22.68
CA SER A 11 20.88 -11.60 -21.83
C SER A 11 20.18 -12.35 -20.69
N PHE A 12 19.26 -11.68 -19.97
CA PHE A 12 18.47 -12.29 -18.91
C PHE A 12 17.61 -13.46 -19.40
N ILE A 13 16.93 -13.32 -20.55
CA ILE A 13 16.13 -14.41 -21.12
C ILE A 13 17.02 -15.60 -21.50
N ASN A 14 18.19 -15.34 -22.09
CA ASN A 14 19.15 -16.38 -22.45
C ASN A 14 19.69 -17.11 -21.21
N GLU A 15 20.00 -16.41 -20.13
CA GLU A 15 20.38 -17.01 -18.83
C GLU A 15 19.29 -17.94 -18.29
N LYS A 16 18.01 -17.50 -18.33
CA LYS A 16 16.87 -18.32 -17.89
C LYS A 16 16.66 -19.58 -18.73
N ILE A 17 16.93 -19.52 -20.04
CA ILE A 17 16.89 -20.72 -20.90
C ILE A 17 18.08 -21.64 -20.62
N GLN A 18 19.30 -21.09 -20.50
CA GLN A 18 20.52 -21.86 -20.21
C GLN A 18 20.46 -22.58 -18.85
N SER A 19 19.73 -22.02 -17.87
CA SER A 19 19.48 -22.67 -16.58
C SER A 19 18.58 -23.92 -16.66
N GLY A 20 17.96 -24.20 -17.82
CA GLY A 20 17.04 -25.32 -18.02
C GLY A 20 15.64 -25.11 -17.45
N LEU A 21 15.35 -23.97 -16.81
CA LEU A 21 14.02 -23.65 -16.28
C LEU A 21 12.96 -23.36 -17.37
N TYR A 22 13.41 -22.97 -18.58
CA TYR A 22 12.52 -22.59 -19.69
C TYR A 22 13.10 -23.08 -21.02
N ASN A 23 12.22 -23.52 -21.94
CA ASN A 23 12.61 -24.10 -23.23
C ASN A 23 12.66 -23.05 -24.36
N SER A 24 12.07 -21.87 -24.16
CA SER A 24 12.04 -20.82 -25.19
C SER A 24 11.90 -19.40 -24.61
N PRO A 25 12.35 -18.35 -25.35
CA PRO A 25 12.12 -16.95 -24.97
C PRO A 25 10.63 -16.64 -24.75
N GLY A 26 9.75 -17.26 -25.53
CA GLY A 26 8.31 -17.08 -25.42
C GLY A 26 7.71 -17.61 -24.11
N GLU A 27 8.31 -18.61 -23.48
CA GLU A 27 7.88 -19.08 -22.15
C GLU A 27 8.26 -18.07 -21.07
N VAL A 28 9.52 -17.60 -21.07
CA VAL A 28 10.00 -16.57 -20.14
C VAL A 28 9.16 -15.30 -20.23
N LEU A 29 8.85 -14.85 -21.46
CA LEU A 29 8.03 -13.66 -21.70
C LEU A 29 6.57 -13.85 -21.27
N ARG A 30 5.95 -15.01 -21.53
CA ARG A 30 4.57 -15.30 -21.07
C ARG A 30 4.49 -15.32 -19.55
N GLU A 31 5.47 -15.92 -18.88
CA GLU A 31 5.52 -15.99 -17.42
C GLU A 31 5.75 -14.61 -16.80
N GLY A 32 6.68 -13.81 -17.34
CA GLY A 32 6.89 -12.42 -16.92
C GLY A 32 5.64 -11.56 -17.07
N LEU A 33 4.91 -11.69 -18.19
CA LEU A 33 3.65 -10.97 -18.42
C LEU A 33 2.50 -11.47 -17.53
N ARG A 34 2.47 -12.76 -17.19
CA ARG A 34 1.51 -13.34 -16.22
C ARG A 34 1.71 -12.71 -14.84
N LEU A 35 2.95 -12.72 -14.34
CA LEU A 35 3.32 -12.14 -13.05
C LEU A 35 3.09 -10.62 -13.00
N LEU A 36 3.36 -9.91 -14.10
CA LEU A 36 3.05 -8.49 -14.23
C LEU A 36 1.54 -8.23 -14.08
N ARG A 37 0.71 -8.98 -14.82
CA ARG A 37 -0.76 -8.84 -14.74
C ARG A 37 -1.28 -9.14 -13.34
N GLU A 38 -0.83 -10.21 -12.71
CA GLU A 38 -1.23 -10.59 -11.35
C GLU A 38 -0.87 -9.51 -10.32
N ARG A 39 0.32 -8.91 -10.45
CA ARG A 39 0.74 -7.76 -9.62
C ARG A 39 -0.16 -6.55 -9.84
N ASP A 40 -0.46 -6.22 -11.09
CA ASP A 40 -1.25 -5.04 -11.46
C ASP A 40 -2.75 -5.21 -11.13
N GLU A 41 -3.26 -6.45 -11.10
CA GLU A 41 -4.58 -6.81 -10.54
C GLU A 41 -4.60 -6.67 -9.02
N LEU A 42 -3.60 -7.20 -8.31
CA LEU A 42 -3.47 -7.07 -6.86
C LEU A 42 -3.32 -5.61 -6.42
N GLN A 43 -2.58 -4.79 -7.16
CA GLN A 43 -2.45 -3.35 -6.90
C GLN A 43 -3.77 -2.59 -7.10
N ARG A 44 -4.54 -2.92 -8.15
CA ARG A 44 -5.88 -2.35 -8.36
C ARG A 44 -6.83 -2.72 -7.23
N TRP A 45 -6.91 -4.00 -6.88
CA TRP A 45 -7.75 -4.48 -5.78
C TRP A 45 -7.40 -3.79 -4.45
N ARG A 46 -6.11 -3.73 -4.08
CA ARG A 46 -5.66 -3.00 -2.87
C ARG A 46 -6.02 -1.51 -2.89
N LYS A 47 -5.99 -0.86 -4.05
CA LYS A 47 -6.36 0.56 -4.22
C LYS A 47 -7.87 0.78 -4.08
N GLU A 48 -8.68 -0.14 -4.59
CA GLU A 48 -10.14 -0.12 -4.46
C GLU A 48 -10.58 -0.41 -3.03
N GLU A 49 -9.97 -1.40 -2.38
CA GLU A 49 -10.13 -1.72 -0.97
C GLU A 49 -9.85 -0.51 -0.08
N LEU A 50 -8.67 0.11 -0.24
CA LEU A 50 -8.29 1.31 0.51
C LEU A 50 -9.25 2.49 0.27
N ARG A 51 -9.67 2.72 -0.97
CA ARG A 51 -10.67 3.77 -1.29
C ARG A 51 -11.99 3.53 -0.57
N ARG A 52 -12.45 2.29 -0.49
CA ARG A 52 -13.70 1.95 0.21
C ARG A 52 -13.58 2.19 1.72
N GLU A 53 -12.47 1.81 2.34
CA GLU A 53 -12.27 2.05 3.78
C GLU A 53 -12.10 3.54 4.12
N VAL A 54 -11.41 4.32 3.27
CA VAL A 54 -11.36 5.79 3.40
C VAL A 54 -12.76 6.39 3.28
N MET A 55 -13.56 5.96 2.30
CA MET A 55 -14.93 6.46 2.14
C MET A 55 -15.84 6.12 3.33
N LYS A 56 -15.69 4.94 3.96
CA LYS A 56 -16.39 4.63 5.21
C LYS A 56 -16.05 5.65 6.31
N GLY A 57 -14.77 5.97 6.48
CA GLY A 57 -14.32 6.98 7.45
C GLY A 57 -14.84 8.39 7.15
N VAL A 58 -14.93 8.76 5.86
CA VAL A 58 -15.52 10.04 5.43
C VAL A 58 -17.01 10.10 5.77
N GLU A 59 -17.79 9.04 5.53
CA GLU A 59 -19.21 8.99 5.89
C GLU A 59 -19.42 8.96 7.41
N GLN A 60 -18.59 8.24 8.17
CA GLN A 60 -18.59 8.31 9.64
C GLN A 60 -18.39 9.75 10.12
N MET A 61 -17.38 10.45 9.59
CA MET A 61 -17.11 11.84 9.94
C MET A 61 -18.28 12.78 9.59
N ARG A 62 -18.90 12.61 8.42
CA ARG A 62 -20.11 13.35 8.00
C ARG A 62 -21.29 13.13 8.95
N ASN A 63 -21.43 11.92 9.48
CA ASN A 63 -22.47 11.55 10.44
C ASN A 63 -22.13 11.92 11.90
N GLY A 64 -21.06 12.69 12.14
CA GLY A 64 -20.61 13.06 13.49
C GLY A 64 -19.98 11.91 14.29
N GLN A 65 -19.71 10.77 13.64
CA GLN A 65 -19.11 9.59 14.26
C GLN A 65 -17.58 9.69 14.26
N TYR A 66 -17.06 10.72 14.92
CA TYR A 66 -15.64 10.94 15.13
C TYR A 66 -15.35 11.40 16.56
N ARG A 67 -14.10 11.24 17.00
CA ARG A 67 -13.59 11.82 18.26
C ARG A 67 -12.43 12.75 17.93
N THR A 68 -12.31 13.84 18.67
CA THR A 68 -11.20 14.80 18.57
C THR A 68 -10.27 14.60 19.74
N TYR A 69 -8.96 14.57 19.47
CA TYR A 69 -7.91 14.48 20.47
C TYR A 69 -7.03 15.73 20.35
N ASN A 70 -6.63 16.31 21.47
CA ASN A 70 -5.87 17.55 21.55
C ASN A 70 -4.35 17.28 21.55
N SER A 71 -3.94 16.05 21.85
CA SER A 71 -2.55 15.60 21.76
C SER A 71 -2.44 14.13 21.31
N ALA A 72 -1.22 13.70 20.97
CA ALA A 72 -0.96 12.31 20.58
C ALA A 72 -1.02 11.36 21.79
N GLU A 73 -0.67 11.87 22.97
CA GLU A 73 -0.74 11.17 24.25
C GLU A 73 -2.19 10.86 24.62
N GLU A 74 -3.11 11.83 24.46
CA GLU A 74 -4.56 11.63 24.70
C GLU A 74 -5.13 10.51 23.81
N LEU A 75 -4.74 10.48 22.53
CA LEU A 75 -5.11 9.41 21.61
C LEU A 75 -4.51 8.05 22.02
N ALA A 76 -3.23 8.03 22.43
CA ALA A 76 -2.55 6.80 22.83
C ALA A 76 -3.17 6.20 24.11
N GLU A 77 -3.51 7.04 25.09
CA GLU A 77 -4.21 6.62 26.31
C GLU A 77 -5.59 6.02 26.00
N GLU A 78 -6.36 6.64 25.10
CA GLU A 78 -7.66 6.12 24.66
C GLU A 78 -7.53 4.74 23.99
N VAL A 79 -6.61 4.59 23.04
CA VAL A 79 -6.37 3.32 22.33
C VAL A 79 -5.93 2.22 23.29
N ILE A 80 -5.04 2.54 24.26
CA ILE A 80 -4.61 1.61 25.29
C ILE A 80 -5.78 1.24 26.23
N ARG A 81 -6.69 2.18 26.51
CA ARG A 81 -7.88 1.95 27.35
C ARG A 81 -8.89 1.05 26.65
N GLU A 82 -9.25 1.32 25.39
CA GLU A 82 -10.16 0.48 24.60
C GLU A 82 -9.58 -0.95 24.46
N ALA A 83 -8.30 -1.08 24.11
CA ALA A 83 -7.62 -2.37 24.01
C ALA A 83 -7.59 -3.19 25.32
N ARG A 84 -7.54 -2.52 26.47
CA ARG A 84 -7.64 -3.16 27.79
C ARG A 84 -9.09 -3.53 28.14
N ALA A 85 -10.06 -2.71 27.75
CA ALA A 85 -11.48 -2.97 27.99
C ALA A 85 -12.00 -4.16 27.16
N GLU A 86 -11.50 -4.33 25.93
CA GLU A 86 -11.79 -5.49 25.07
C GLU A 86 -11.01 -6.77 25.45
N PHE A 87 -10.17 -6.71 26.49
CA PHE A 87 -9.41 -7.84 27.04
C PHE A 87 -8.55 -8.62 26.02
N ASN A 88 -8.01 -7.95 25.00
CA ASN A 88 -7.19 -8.60 23.97
C ASN A 88 -5.87 -7.85 23.69
N PHE A 89 -4.87 -8.14 24.52
CA PHE A 89 -3.53 -7.56 24.43
C PHE A 89 -2.81 -7.91 23.11
N GLU A 90 -3.11 -9.06 22.50
CA GLU A 90 -2.60 -9.39 21.16
C GLU A 90 -3.23 -8.49 20.08
N SER A 91 -4.53 -8.20 20.17
CA SER A 91 -5.19 -7.29 19.22
C SER A 91 -4.63 -5.86 19.31
N ALA A 92 -4.29 -5.38 20.50
CA ALA A 92 -3.61 -4.10 20.69
C ALA A 92 -2.28 -4.06 19.92
N SER A 93 -1.46 -5.10 20.11
CA SER A 93 -0.15 -5.24 19.46
C SER A 93 -0.29 -5.41 17.93
N ARG A 94 -1.30 -6.17 17.48
CA ARG A 94 -1.65 -6.32 16.05
C ARG A 94 -2.05 -4.98 15.42
N THR A 95 -2.90 -4.19 16.09
CA THR A 95 -3.32 -2.86 15.60
C THR A 95 -2.16 -1.88 15.55
N ILE A 96 -1.25 -1.89 16.53
CA ILE A 96 -0.02 -1.08 16.52
C ILE A 96 0.90 -1.49 15.35
N ASN A 97 1.08 -2.79 15.12
CA ASN A 97 1.87 -3.29 14.00
C ASN A 97 1.24 -2.93 12.64
N GLU A 98 -0.08 -3.13 12.48
CA GLU A 98 -0.80 -2.71 11.26
C GLU A 98 -0.70 -1.20 11.01
N LEU A 99 -0.83 -0.36 12.04
CA LEU A 99 -0.65 1.09 11.93
C LEU A 99 0.79 1.41 11.48
N THR A 100 1.78 0.77 12.09
CA THR A 100 3.21 0.97 11.75
C THR A 100 3.50 0.58 10.30
N GLU A 101 2.99 -0.57 9.84
CA GLU A 101 3.12 -0.99 8.43
C GLU A 101 2.41 -0.02 7.48
N LYS A 102 1.16 0.39 7.79
CA LYS A 102 0.40 1.34 6.97
C LYS A 102 1.10 2.71 6.90
N PHE A 103 1.67 3.20 7.99
CA PHE A 103 2.46 4.43 8.00
C PHE A 103 3.76 4.30 7.19
N HIS A 104 4.49 3.19 7.31
CA HIS A 104 5.69 2.95 6.48
C HIS A 104 5.35 2.86 4.99
N LEU A 105 4.23 2.22 4.63
CA LEU A 105 3.76 2.13 3.25
C LEU A 105 3.39 3.50 2.70
N LEU A 106 2.68 4.33 3.47
CA LEU A 106 2.32 5.71 3.10
C LEU A 106 3.53 6.64 3.00
N ALA A 107 4.50 6.53 3.91
CA ALA A 107 5.73 7.31 3.88
C ALA A 107 6.57 7.03 2.63
N ASN A 108 6.70 5.75 2.26
CA ASN A 108 7.44 5.32 1.07
C ASN A 108 6.63 5.50 -0.24
N ASN A 109 5.31 5.69 -0.16
CA ASN A 109 4.43 5.85 -1.32
C ASN A 109 3.41 6.98 -1.09
N PRO A 110 3.85 8.26 -1.04
CA PRO A 110 3.01 9.40 -0.62
C PRO A 110 1.85 9.74 -1.57
N MET A 111 1.71 9.03 -2.69
CA MET A 111 0.60 9.14 -3.63
C MET A 111 -0.47 8.04 -3.46
N LEU A 112 -0.29 7.09 -2.53
CA LEU A 112 -1.34 6.10 -2.24
C LEU A 112 -2.58 6.81 -1.65
N GLY A 113 -3.76 6.50 -2.21
CA GLY A 113 -5.04 7.01 -1.73
C GLY A 113 -5.43 8.42 -2.20
N ARG A 114 -4.50 9.25 -2.68
CA ARG A 114 -4.79 10.60 -3.19
C ARG A 114 -5.37 10.58 -4.61
N THR A 115 -6.30 11.48 -4.89
CA THR A 115 -6.78 11.83 -6.22
C THR A 115 -6.18 13.16 -6.68
N GLU A 116 -6.23 13.44 -7.98
CA GLU A 116 -5.52 14.58 -8.58
C GLU A 116 -6.05 15.96 -8.11
N HIS A 117 -7.25 16.01 -7.53
CA HIS A 117 -7.84 17.21 -6.95
C HIS A 117 -7.48 17.41 -5.47
N ASP A 118 -7.04 16.36 -4.77
CA ASP A 118 -6.59 16.44 -3.36
C ASP A 118 -5.24 17.15 -3.21
N TYR A 119 -4.56 17.45 -4.33
CA TYR A 119 -3.35 18.28 -4.37
C TYR A 119 -3.65 19.79 -4.23
N ILE A 120 -4.91 20.21 -4.37
CA ILE A 120 -5.29 21.63 -4.33
C ILE A 120 -5.58 22.08 -2.89
N ILE A 121 -4.49 22.48 -2.21
CA ILE A 121 -4.46 23.47 -1.12
C ILE A 121 -5.33 23.13 0.13
N GLY A 122 -4.70 22.62 1.20
CA GLY A 122 -5.26 22.78 2.55
C GLY A 122 -4.76 21.80 3.60
N LEU A 123 -4.72 20.50 3.29
CA LEU A 123 -4.27 19.48 4.24
C LEU A 123 -2.75 19.43 4.28
N ARG A 124 -2.20 20.09 5.31
CA ARG A 124 -0.76 20.24 5.58
C ARG A 124 -0.01 18.93 5.33
N SER A 125 0.89 18.97 4.38
CA SER A 125 1.95 17.97 4.20
C SER A 125 2.65 17.73 5.53
N PHE A 126 2.69 16.47 6.00
CA PHE A 126 3.76 16.06 6.90
C PHE A 126 5.09 16.39 6.20
N PRO A 127 5.97 17.19 6.81
CA PRO A 127 7.17 17.66 6.14
C PRO A 127 8.15 16.50 6.01
N TYR A 128 8.19 15.88 4.82
CA TYR A 128 9.24 14.93 4.45
C TYR A 128 10.53 15.72 4.24
N LYS A 129 11.27 15.93 5.33
CA LYS A 129 12.50 16.72 5.34
C LYS A 129 13.66 15.81 4.95
N ASN A 130 14.16 15.98 3.73
CA ASN A 130 15.37 15.30 3.28
C ASN A 130 16.55 15.64 4.19
N MET A 131 17.20 14.61 4.73
CA MET A 131 18.61 14.55 5.15
C MET A 131 19.16 13.20 4.70
#